data_AF-A0A117NK56-F1
#
_entry.id   AF-A0A117NK56-F1
#
_cell.length_a   1.000
_cell.length_b   1.000
_cell.length_c   1.000
_cell.angle_alpha   90.00
_cell.angle_beta   90.00
_cell.angle_gamma   90.00
#
_symmetry.space_group_name_H-M   'P 1'
#
loop_
_entity.id
_entity.type
_entity.pdbx_description
1 polymer ?
#
loop_
_entity_poly.entity_id
_entity_poly.type
_entity_poly.pdbx_seq_one_letter_code
_entity_poly.pdbx_strand_id
1 'polypeptide(L)'
;MKLVRFLMKCANETVTVELKNGTILHGTIVAVSPQMNTSLRAVKMTPKGRDTVSLDTINIRGSTIRYYILPDSLPLDTLLVDDAPKPKNKARKETDRGRGGGRGGPRGRGGRGGPPRGRGRGRGF
;
A
#
# COMPACT_ATOMS: atom_id res chain seq x y z
N MET A 1 6.14 -5.91 11.34
CA MET A 1 5.56 -6.57 10.15
C MET A 1 4.29 -7.32 10.56
N LYS A 2 3.20 -7.21 9.79
CA LYS A 2 2.01 -8.05 10.01
C LYS A 2 2.07 -9.21 9.01
N LEU A 3 2.28 -10.44 9.49
CA LEU A 3 2.39 -11.64 8.64
C LEU A 3 1.17 -11.89 7.74
N VAL A 4 0.01 -11.33 8.07
CA VAL A 4 -1.17 -11.40 7.21
C VAL A 4 -0.91 -10.80 5.83
N ARG A 5 -0.06 -9.76 5.72
CA ARG A 5 0.30 -9.17 4.41
C ARG A 5 1.05 -10.14 3.52
N PHE A 6 1.89 -11.00 4.10
CA PHE A 6 2.55 -12.07 3.37
C PHE A 6 1.52 -13.08 2.84
N LEU A 7 0.56 -13.50 3.68
CA LEU A 7 -0.52 -14.40 3.25
C LEU A 7 -1.39 -13.79 2.14
N MET A 8 -1.61 -12.48 2.17
CA MET A 8 -2.31 -11.75 1.10
C MET A 8 -1.58 -11.81 -0.25
N LYS A 9 -0.25 -11.99 -0.26
CA LYS A 9 0.55 -12.15 -1.48
C LYS A 9 0.54 -13.60 -2.01
N CYS A 10 0.08 -14.58 -1.24
CA CYS A 10 0.03 -16.00 -1.62
C CYS A 10 -1.19 -16.35 -2.51
N ALA A 11 -1.75 -15.38 -3.24
CA ALA A 11 -2.87 -15.64 -4.14
C ALA A 11 -2.45 -16.58 -5.27
N ASN A 12 -3.32 -17.51 -5.64
CA ASN A 12 -3.09 -18.61 -6.58
C ASN A 12 -2.11 -19.70 -6.12
N GLU A 13 -1.61 -19.64 -4.89
CA GLU A 13 -0.84 -20.73 -4.31
C GLU A 13 -1.76 -21.85 -3.81
N THR A 14 -1.36 -23.09 -4.04
CA THR A 14 -2.07 -24.26 -3.49
C THR A 14 -1.52 -24.56 -2.12
N VAL A 15 -2.39 -24.57 -1.11
CA VAL A 15 -2.00 -24.69 0.29
C VAL A 15 -2.83 -25.77 0.97
N THR A 16 -2.34 -26.25 2.11
CA THR A 16 -3.17 -26.96 3.07
C THR A 16 -3.43 -26.07 4.28
N VAL A 17 -4.68 -25.97 4.70
CA VAL A 17 -5.11 -25.19 5.86
C VAL A 17 -5.69 -26.14 6.89
N GLU A 18 -5.13 -26.16 8.10
CA GLU A 18 -5.76 -26.84 9.23
C GLU A 18 -6.59 -25.82 10.03
N LEU A 19 -7.85 -26.17 10.28
CA LEU A 19 -8.73 -25.42 11.17
C LEU A 19 -8.58 -25.87 12.61
N LYS A 20 -8.94 -25.01 13.57
CA LYS A 20 -8.84 -25.30 15.02
C LYS A 20 -9.61 -26.54 15.45
N ASN A 21 -10.70 -26.88 14.76
CA ASN A 21 -11.50 -28.09 15.00
C ASN A 21 -10.89 -29.37 14.39
N GLY A 22 -9.74 -29.27 13.72
CA GLY A 22 -9.05 -30.39 13.07
C GLY A 22 -9.55 -30.70 11.66
N THR A 23 -10.44 -29.89 11.08
CA THR A 23 -10.76 -29.99 9.64
C THR A 23 -9.57 -29.54 8.82
N ILE A 24 -9.22 -30.34 7.81
CA ILE A 24 -8.13 -30.07 6.87
C ILE A 24 -8.73 -29.65 5.53
N LEU A 25 -8.22 -28.57 4.95
CA LEU A 25 -8.64 -28.03 3.66
C LEU A 25 -7.43 -27.94 2.74
N HIS A 26 -7.42 -28.69 1.66
CA HIS A 26 -6.40 -28.59 0.62
C HIS A 26 -7.01 -27.90 -0.61
N GLY A 27 -6.47 -26.76 -1.03
CA GLY A 27 -7.00 -26.01 -2.16
C GLY A 27 -6.17 -24.79 -2.53
N THR A 28 -6.60 -24.06 -3.57
CA THR A 28 -5.88 -22.89 -4.09
C THR A 28 -6.43 -21.61 -3.50
N ILE A 29 -5.56 -20.74 -2.98
CA ILE A 29 -5.94 -19.44 -2.44
C ILE A 29 -6.48 -18.55 -3.56
N VAL A 30 -7.69 -18.04 -3.38
CA VAL A 30 -8.27 -16.98 -4.21
C VAL A 30 -7.91 -15.62 -3.63
N ALA A 31 -8.12 -15.43 -2.32
CA ALA A 31 -7.82 -14.19 -1.62
C ALA A 31 -7.69 -14.43 -0.12
N VAL A 32 -6.94 -13.55 0.56
CA VAL A 32 -6.85 -13.47 2.02
C VAL A 32 -7.17 -12.03 2.45
N SER A 33 -8.03 -11.86 3.46
CA SER A 33 -8.35 -10.54 4.03
C SER A 33 -7.36 -10.13 5.14
N PRO A 34 -7.34 -8.85 5.55
CA PRO A 34 -6.52 -8.40 6.69
C PRO A 34 -6.85 -9.10 8.03
N GLN A 35 -8.06 -9.66 8.16
CA GLN A 35 -8.49 -10.48 9.30
C GLN A 35 -8.20 -11.98 9.11
N MET A 36 -7.43 -12.33 8.07
CA MET A 36 -7.09 -13.71 7.69
C MET A 36 -8.29 -14.54 7.19
N ASN A 37 -9.40 -13.90 6.82
CA ASN A 37 -10.46 -14.61 6.13
C ASN A 37 -9.91 -15.10 4.78
N THR A 38 -10.07 -16.37 4.48
CA THR A 38 -9.43 -17.00 3.32
C THR A 38 -10.49 -17.61 2.42
N SER A 39 -10.46 -17.21 1.16
CA SER A 39 -11.25 -17.81 0.09
C SER A 39 -10.39 -18.82 -0.65
N LEU A 40 -10.85 -20.06 -0.75
CA LEU A 40 -10.19 -21.12 -1.52
C LEU A 40 -11.08 -21.59 -2.67
N ARG A 41 -10.46 -22.07 -3.74
CA ARG A 41 -11.10 -22.78 -4.87
C ARG A 41 -10.48 -24.16 -5.06
N ALA A 42 -11.21 -25.04 -5.77
CA ALA A 42 -10.79 -26.41 -6.08
C ALA A 42 -10.34 -27.16 -4.82
N VAL A 43 -11.25 -27.29 -3.85
CA VAL A 43 -10.92 -27.68 -2.48
C VAL A 43 -11.27 -29.13 -2.21
N LYS A 44 -10.37 -29.84 -1.55
CA LYS A 44 -10.62 -31.11 -0.89
C LYS A 44 -10.68 -30.86 0.62
N MET A 45 -11.86 -30.99 1.21
CA MET A 45 -12.10 -30.81 2.64
C MET A 45 -12.17 -32.18 3.32
N THR A 46 -11.38 -32.38 4.36
CA THR A 46 -11.46 -33.58 5.22
C THR A 46 -11.80 -33.13 6.64
N PRO A 47 -13.08 -33.20 7.06
CA PRO A 47 -13.44 -32.96 8.44
C PRO A 47 -12.81 -34.02 9.35
N LYS A 48 -12.49 -33.65 10.59
CA LYS A 48 -11.88 -34.58 11.54
C LYS A 48 -12.77 -35.82 11.73
N GLY A 49 -12.23 -37.00 11.43
CA GLY A 49 -12.91 -38.29 11.58
C GLY A 49 -14.05 -38.54 10.58
N ARG A 50 -14.05 -37.84 9.44
CA ARG A 50 -14.99 -38.06 8.34
C ARG A 50 -14.26 -38.14 7.00
N ASP A 51 -14.96 -38.68 6.00
CA ASP A 51 -14.45 -38.79 4.65
C ASP A 51 -14.22 -37.41 3.99
N THR A 52 -13.30 -37.39 3.02
CA THR A 52 -12.99 -36.21 2.24
C THR A 52 -14.14 -35.86 1.29
N VAL A 53 -14.49 -34.58 1.22
CA VAL A 53 -15.50 -34.01 0.32
C VAL A 53 -14.85 -32.97 -0.59
N SER A 54 -15.17 -33.04 -1.88
CA SER A 54 -14.74 -32.04 -2.87
C SER A 54 -15.70 -30.84 -2.88
N LEU A 55 -15.16 -29.64 -2.92
CA LEU A 55 -15.91 -28.37 -2.98
C LEU A 55 -15.30 -27.48 -4.06
N ASP A 56 -16.13 -26.83 -4.86
CA ASP A 56 -15.65 -25.89 -5.88
C ASP A 56 -15.00 -24.65 -5.25
N THR A 57 -15.65 -24.10 -4.21
CA THR A 57 -15.18 -22.94 -3.45
C THR A 57 -15.55 -23.04 -1.98
N ILE A 58 -14.78 -22.38 -1.10
CA ILE A 58 -15.10 -22.23 0.32
C ILE A 58 -14.55 -20.90 0.85
N ASN A 59 -15.27 -20.30 1.80
CA ASN A 59 -14.81 -19.13 2.55
C ASN A 59 -14.63 -19.49 4.01
N ILE A 60 -13.44 -19.21 4.55
CA ILE A 60 -13.02 -19.58 5.89
C ILE A 60 -12.84 -18.30 6.71
N ARG A 61 -13.40 -18.27 7.91
CA ARG A 61 -13.17 -17.16 8.86
C ARG A 61 -11.77 -17.26 9.45
N GLY A 62 -10.97 -16.20 9.39
CA GLY A 62 -9.57 -16.24 9.82
C GLY A 62 -9.35 -16.69 11.26
N SER A 63 -10.30 -16.39 12.16
CA SER A 63 -10.23 -16.81 13.56
C SER A 63 -10.30 -18.33 13.78
N THR A 64 -10.78 -19.10 12.80
CA THR A 64 -10.88 -20.57 12.89
C THR A 64 -9.65 -21.27 12.35
N ILE A 65 -8.74 -20.55 11.69
CA ILE A 65 -7.51 -21.12 11.12
C ILE A 65 -6.50 -21.38 12.24
N ARG A 66 -5.86 -22.55 12.20
CA ARG A 66 -4.76 -22.91 13.09
C ARG A 66 -3.42 -22.60 12.43
N TYR A 67 -3.19 -23.12 11.23
CA TYR A 67 -1.99 -22.85 10.45
C TYR A 67 -2.21 -23.12 8.95
N TYR A 68 -1.26 -22.63 8.13
CA TYR A 68 -1.12 -22.94 6.71
C TYR A 68 0.12 -23.81 6.51
N ILE A 69 0.03 -24.79 5.62
CA ILE A 69 1.16 -25.47 5.00
C ILE A 69 1.29 -24.88 3.61
N LEU A 70 2.41 -24.21 3.38
CA LEU A 70 2.74 -23.53 2.13
C LEU A 70 3.55 -24.47 1.22
N PRO A 71 3.56 -24.26 -0.09
CA PRO A 71 4.47 -24.96 -0.99
C PRO A 71 5.93 -24.69 -0.63
N ASP A 72 6.77 -25.72 -0.70
CA ASP A 72 8.23 -25.58 -0.47
C ASP A 72 8.89 -24.67 -1.51
N SER A 73 8.30 -24.57 -2.70
CA SER A 73 8.76 -23.70 -3.79
C SER A 73 8.40 -22.23 -3.63
N LEU A 74 7.64 -21.86 -2.57
CA LEU A 74 7.20 -20.49 -2.37
C LEU A 74 8.41 -19.61 -1.99
N PRO A 75 8.72 -18.53 -2.74
CA PRO A 75 9.90 -17.72 -2.47
C PRO A 75 9.66 -16.80 -1.26
N LEU A 76 9.97 -17.29 -0.06
CA LEU A 76 9.70 -16.59 1.19
C LEU A 76 10.44 -15.25 1.30
N ASP A 77 11.70 -15.19 0.85
CA ASP A 77 12.56 -14.01 0.99
C ASP A 77 12.00 -12.79 0.26
N THR A 78 11.38 -12.98 -0.90
CA THR A 78 10.76 -11.90 -1.67
C THR A 78 9.38 -11.54 -1.12
N LEU A 79 8.59 -12.52 -0.70
CA LEU A 79 7.22 -12.29 -0.25
C LEU A 79 7.13 -11.71 1.16
N LEU A 80 8.11 -11.99 2.04
CA LEU A 80 8.16 -11.48 3.40
C LEU A 80 8.56 -10.00 3.49
N VAL A 81 9.03 -9.39 2.40
CA VAL A 81 9.34 -7.96 2.38
C VAL A 81 8.03 -7.15 2.45
N ASP A 82 7.88 -6.35 3.51
CA ASP A 82 6.83 -5.36 3.62
C ASP A 82 7.11 -4.25 2.59
N ASP A 83 6.18 -4.05 1.64
CA ASP A 83 6.17 -2.87 0.77
C ASP A 83 5.81 -1.65 1.63
N ALA A 84 6.80 -1.13 2.36
CA ALA A 84 6.67 0.16 3.01
C ALA A 84 6.36 1.19 1.92
N PRO A 85 5.37 2.09 2.11
CA PRO A 85 5.18 3.19 1.19
C PRO A 85 6.49 3.95 1.14
N LYS A 86 7.20 3.86 0.00
CA LYS A 86 8.41 4.65 -0.24
C LYS A 86 8.03 6.08 0.14
N PRO A 87 8.69 6.70 1.13
CA PRO A 87 8.39 8.08 1.46
C PRO A 87 8.56 8.84 0.16
N LYS A 88 7.46 9.40 -0.36
CA LYS A 88 7.53 10.39 -1.42
C LYS A 88 8.34 11.52 -0.80
N ASN A 89 9.65 11.52 -1.06
CA ASN A 89 10.53 12.62 -0.72
C ASN A 89 9.88 13.84 -1.35
N LYS A 90 9.14 14.60 -0.54
CA LYS A 90 8.83 15.98 -0.84
C LYS A 90 10.21 16.60 -0.95
N ALA A 91 10.63 16.87 -2.18
CA ALA A 91 11.81 17.65 -2.47
C ALA A 91 11.75 18.87 -1.54
N ARG A 92 12.60 18.85 -0.53
CA ARG A 92 12.73 19.92 0.44
C ARG A 92 13.25 21.08 -0.38
N LYS A 93 12.32 22.01 -0.67
CA LYS A 93 12.55 23.31 -1.27
C LYS A 93 13.91 23.82 -0.80
N GLU A 94 14.89 23.86 -1.70
CA GLU A 94 16.21 24.46 -1.46
C GLU A 94 15.95 25.89 -0.98
N THR A 95 16.08 26.06 0.32
CA THR A 95 16.38 27.34 0.94
C THR A 95 17.90 27.38 0.96
N ASP A 96 18.43 28.51 0.52
CA ASP A 96 19.83 28.93 0.63
C ASP A 96 20.76 28.65 -0.56
N ARG A 97 20.87 29.65 -1.44
CA ARG A 97 22.14 30.02 -2.07
C ARG A 97 22.34 31.53 -1.95
N GLY A 98 22.70 31.98 -0.76
CA GLY A 98 23.58 33.15 -0.67
C GLY A 98 24.94 32.82 -1.29
N ARG A 99 25.36 33.58 -2.32
CA ARG A 99 26.77 33.94 -2.60
C ARG A 99 26.92 34.81 -3.85
N GLY A 100 27.27 36.08 -3.62
CA GLY A 100 28.38 36.78 -4.29
C GLY A 100 28.22 37.23 -5.75
N GLY A 101 28.32 38.55 -5.99
CA GLY A 101 28.53 39.07 -7.33
C GLY A 101 28.47 40.59 -7.47
N GLY A 102 29.27 41.34 -6.70
CA GLY A 102 29.51 42.76 -6.98
C GLY A 102 30.42 42.93 -8.21
N ARG A 103 30.03 43.82 -9.13
CA ARG A 103 30.77 44.50 -10.25
C ARG A 103 29.68 45.00 -11.20
N GLY A 104 29.32 46.27 -11.34
CA GLY A 104 30.14 47.46 -11.59
C GLY A 104 29.73 48.03 -12.96
N GLY A 105 29.26 49.29 -13.01
CA GLY A 105 29.16 50.08 -14.26
C GLY A 105 27.98 51.07 -14.34
N PRO A 106 28.12 52.28 -14.95
CA PRO A 106 27.62 53.53 -14.36
C PRO A 106 26.73 54.40 -15.27
N ARG A 107 26.20 55.50 -14.69
CA ARG A 107 25.76 56.79 -15.29
C ARG A 107 24.30 56.99 -15.75
N GLY A 108 23.75 58.14 -15.32
CA GLY A 108 22.70 58.93 -15.99
C GLY A 108 21.42 59.05 -15.16
N ARG A 109 21.28 59.98 -14.20
CA ARG A 109 20.96 61.43 -14.32
C ARG A 109 19.68 61.74 -15.11
N GLY A 110 18.69 62.29 -14.39
CA GLY A 110 17.53 63.04 -14.92
C GLY A 110 16.22 62.30 -14.64
N GLY A 111 15.29 62.75 -13.80
CA GLY A 111 14.89 64.11 -13.46
C GLY A 111 13.57 64.44 -14.17
N ARG A 112 12.49 64.62 -13.38
CA ARG A 112 11.08 65.02 -13.70
C ARG A 112 10.10 63.89 -13.37
N GLY A 113 9.05 64.07 -12.57
CA GLY A 113 8.54 65.24 -11.88
C GLY A 113 7.16 64.91 -11.30
N GLY A 114 6.92 65.32 -10.05
CA GLY A 114 5.60 65.71 -9.52
C GLY A 114 4.57 64.63 -9.15
N PRO A 115 4.17 64.50 -7.87
CA PRO A 115 2.78 64.27 -7.46
C PRO A 115 2.02 65.63 -7.47
N PRO A 116 0.67 65.76 -7.32
CA PRO A 116 -0.27 64.88 -6.59
C PRO A 116 -1.74 64.86 -7.14
N ARG A 117 -2.69 64.30 -6.35
CA ARG A 117 -4.18 64.42 -6.41
C ARG A 117 -4.86 63.68 -7.57
N GLY A 118 -5.97 62.95 -7.41
CA GLY A 118 -6.88 62.72 -6.30
C GLY A 118 -8.23 62.21 -6.85
N ARG A 119 -9.08 61.71 -5.93
CA ARG A 119 -10.55 61.81 -5.95
C ARG A 119 -11.38 60.91 -6.90
N GLY A 120 -12.03 59.91 -6.29
CA GLY A 120 -13.41 59.47 -6.57
C GLY A 120 -13.59 58.58 -7.80
N ARG A 121 -14.72 57.90 -8.04
CA ARG A 121 -15.97 57.58 -7.33
C ARG A 121 -16.78 56.73 -8.34
N GLY A 122 -17.58 55.76 -7.89
CA GLY A 122 -18.61 55.09 -8.73
C GLY A 122 -18.29 53.60 -8.98
N ARG A 123 -18.98 52.59 -8.43
CA ARG A 123 -20.40 52.18 -8.55
C ARG A 123 -20.88 52.03 -10.00
N GLY A 124 -21.34 50.84 -10.35
CA GLY A 124 -22.22 50.63 -11.49
C GLY A 124 -22.37 49.16 -11.89
N PHE A 125 -23.46 48.56 -11.39
CA PHE A 125 -24.23 47.41 -11.88
C PHE A 125 -23.58 46.01 -11.86
#